data_AF-A0A9P0EHI1-F1
#
_entry.id   AF-A0A9P0EHI1-F1
#
_cell.length_a   1.000
_cell.length_b   1.000
_cell.length_c   1.000
_cell.angle_alpha   90.00
_cell.angle_beta   90.00
_cell.angle_gamma   90.00
#
_symmetry.space_group_name_H-M   'P 1'
#
loop_
_entity.id
_entity.type
_entity.pdbx_description
1 polymer ?
#
loop_
_entity_poly.entity_id
_entity_poly.type
_entity_poly.pdbx_seq_one_letter_code
_entity_poly.pdbx_strand_id
1 'polypeptide(L)'
;MKQFLLATQKQFNLLPAEENSRMKYMLSILINIKNNNITKLSDFNPTQHEELRKILKSLIRKGNSVVTLQIKLDDLLNAEKNGKWWLVGSAWKNEGVTKKVEEKPLQEKYSAKLLELAKKQRMNTDNRRNLFCILMTAEDYHDAFEKLLRLGLKGQQEREIPLVIVHCLLQEKNFNPYYALVCDQLCLSDRRHQMTLQCALWDRFRDLQSLSSYQIHILARFLAQLLIAGSLPISVLKVVEFAELDKYHIRLLRQTILSIANEENIDRVKEIFLKKYD
;
A
#
# COMPACT_ATOMS: atom_id res chain seq x y z
N MET A 1 43.21 24.91 -10.37
CA MET A 1 42.83 26.04 -9.48
C MET A 1 44.00 26.56 -8.61
N LYS A 2 44.71 25.72 -7.84
CA LYS A 2 45.85 26.16 -6.99
C LYS A 2 46.99 26.87 -7.76
N GLN A 3 47.39 26.35 -8.92
CA GLN A 3 48.44 26.96 -9.76
C GLN A 3 48.04 28.33 -10.33
N PHE A 4 46.77 28.47 -10.76
CA PHE A 4 46.21 29.74 -11.22
C PHE A 4 46.23 30.81 -10.13
N LEU A 5 45.83 30.47 -8.90
CA LEU A 5 45.86 31.37 -7.74
C LEU A 5 47.28 31.80 -7.33
N LEU A 6 48.27 30.91 -7.48
CA LEU A 6 49.67 31.24 -7.24
C LEU A 6 50.23 32.19 -8.31
N ALA A 7 49.81 32.02 -9.57
CA ALA A 7 50.21 32.91 -10.66
C ALA A 7 49.59 34.31 -10.50
N THR A 8 48.30 34.40 -10.14
CA THR A 8 47.62 35.68 -9.91
C THR A 8 48.17 36.41 -8.69
N GLN A 9 48.51 35.69 -7.61
CA GLN A 9 49.13 36.29 -6.42
C GLN A 9 50.54 36.82 -6.70
N LYS A 10 51.34 36.11 -7.52
CA LYS A 10 52.66 36.59 -7.95
C LYS A 10 52.57 37.83 -8.84
N GLN A 11 51.61 37.88 -9.76
CA GLN A 11 51.37 39.03 -10.63
C GLN A 11 50.87 40.26 -9.84
N PHE A 12 50.06 40.04 -8.80
CA PHE A 12 49.56 41.13 -7.95
C PHE A 12 50.65 41.77 -7.09
N ASN A 13 51.59 40.98 -6.56
CA ASN A 13 52.71 41.49 -5.75
C ASN A 13 53.74 42.30 -6.56
N LEU A 14 53.71 42.19 -7.90
CA LEU A 14 54.59 42.93 -8.81
C LEU A 14 54.01 44.30 -9.23
N LEU A 15 52.74 44.58 -8.93
CA LEU A 15 52.10 45.86 -9.25
C LEU A 15 52.31 46.88 -8.11
N PRO A 16 52.59 48.17 -8.40
CA PRO A 16 52.73 49.21 -7.39
C PRO A 16 51.48 49.30 -6.50
N ALA A 17 51.68 49.56 -5.20
CA ALA A 17 50.71 49.34 -4.12
C ALA A 17 49.45 50.25 -4.12
N GLU A 18 49.27 51.10 -5.13
CA GLU A 18 48.15 52.03 -5.23
C GLU A 18 47.24 51.69 -6.43
N GLU A 19 45.93 51.80 -6.22
CA GLU A 19 44.85 51.60 -7.21
C GLU A 19 44.37 50.17 -7.51
N ASN A 20 43.64 49.61 -6.54
CA ASN A 20 42.19 49.41 -6.68
C ASN A 20 41.67 48.59 -5.48
N SER A 21 40.89 49.21 -4.60
CA SER A 21 40.18 48.55 -3.51
C SER A 21 39.36 47.34 -4.01
N ARG A 22 38.81 47.44 -5.22
CA ARG A 22 38.10 46.38 -5.94
C ARG A 22 38.97 45.16 -6.26
N MET A 23 40.23 45.36 -6.67
CA MET A 23 41.14 44.24 -6.95
C MET A 23 41.59 43.54 -5.67
N LYS A 24 41.84 44.31 -4.60
CA LYS A 24 42.12 43.75 -3.25
C LYS A 24 40.94 42.94 -2.71
N TYR A 25 39.71 43.43 -2.92
CA TYR A 25 38.48 42.71 -2.57
C TYR A 25 38.27 41.44 -3.39
N MET A 26 38.51 41.50 -4.71
CA MET A 26 38.39 40.33 -5.57
C MET A 26 39.42 39.25 -5.23
N LEU A 27 40.65 39.65 -4.86
CA LEU A 27 41.68 38.73 -4.38
C LEU A 27 41.32 38.13 -3.01
N SER A 28 40.72 38.91 -2.10
CA SER A 28 40.27 38.39 -0.80
C SER A 28 39.16 37.35 -0.95
N ILE A 29 38.23 37.53 -1.89
CA ILE A 29 37.23 36.51 -2.26
C ILE A 29 37.91 35.24 -2.76
N LEU A 30 38.86 35.35 -3.69
CA LEU A 30 39.57 34.19 -4.24
C LEU A 30 40.36 33.41 -3.18
N ILE A 31 40.95 34.11 -2.20
CA ILE A 31 41.63 33.50 -1.05
C ILE A 31 40.62 32.83 -0.10
N ASN A 32 39.46 33.44 0.14
CA ASN A 32 38.40 32.87 0.96
C ASN A 32 37.84 31.57 0.34
N ILE A 33 37.70 31.51 -0.99
CA ILE A 33 37.33 30.29 -1.73
C ILE A 33 38.42 29.22 -1.60
N LYS A 34 39.71 29.58 -1.75
CA LYS A 34 40.84 28.64 -1.61
C LYS A 34 40.88 27.99 -0.21
N ASN A 35 40.59 28.76 0.83
CA ASN A 35 40.60 28.31 2.22
C ASN A 35 39.27 27.69 2.66
N ASN A 36 38.35 27.43 1.73
CA ASN A 36 37.05 26.78 1.97
C ASN A 36 36.17 27.49 3.04
N ASN A 37 36.38 28.79 3.25
CA ASN A 37 35.56 29.63 4.13
C ASN A 37 34.40 30.24 3.34
N ILE A 38 33.57 29.36 2.77
CA ILE A 38 32.45 29.71 1.88
C ILE A 38 31.39 30.54 2.61
N THR A 39 31.37 30.47 3.95
CA THR A 39 30.50 31.25 4.84
C THR A 39 30.82 32.75 4.89
N LYS A 40 31.98 33.19 4.39
CA LYS A 40 32.38 34.61 4.33
C LYS A 40 32.10 35.28 2.98
N LEU A 41 31.57 34.55 1.98
CA LEU A 41 31.03 35.19 0.78
C LEU A 41 29.64 35.70 1.11
N SER A 42 29.44 37.01 0.99
CA SER A 42 28.26 37.77 1.41
C SER A 42 26.92 37.19 0.98
N ASP A 43 26.89 36.42 -0.11
CA ASP A 43 25.66 35.96 -0.76
C ASP A 43 25.56 34.43 -0.93
N PHE A 44 26.47 33.64 -0.34
CA PHE A 44 26.40 32.18 -0.46
C PHE A 44 25.59 31.57 0.69
N ASN A 45 24.29 31.38 0.47
CA ASN A 45 23.43 30.62 1.36
C ASN A 45 23.51 29.11 1.04
N PRO A 46 24.24 28.29 1.82
CA PRO A 46 24.33 26.85 1.58
C PRO A 46 22.97 26.14 1.70
N THR A 47 22.02 26.76 2.41
CA THR A 47 20.63 26.31 2.59
C THR A 47 19.86 26.23 1.26
N GLN A 48 20.00 27.20 0.35
CA GLN A 48 19.28 27.18 -0.93
C GLN A 48 19.70 25.99 -1.80
N HIS A 49 21.00 25.67 -1.81
CA HIS A 49 21.50 24.52 -2.55
C HIS A 49 21.02 23.19 -1.95
N GLU A 50 20.94 23.09 -0.62
CA GLU A 50 20.38 21.90 0.04
C GLU A 50 18.88 21.75 -0.19
N GLU A 51 18.12 22.85 -0.19
CA GLU A 51 16.70 22.88 -0.52
C GLU A 51 16.45 22.42 -1.96
N LEU A 52 17.16 23.01 -2.93
CA LEU A 52 17.07 22.61 -4.33
C LEU A 52 17.45 21.14 -4.55
N ARG A 53 18.48 20.66 -3.84
CA ARG A 53 18.89 19.25 -3.90
C ARG A 53 17.83 18.32 -3.29
N LYS A 54 17.13 18.72 -2.23
CA LYS A 54 15.99 17.96 -1.67
C LYS A 54 14.82 17.90 -2.65
N ILE A 55 14.48 19.01 -3.31
CA ILE A 55 13.42 19.08 -4.32
C ILE A 55 13.76 18.19 -5.53
N LEU A 56 14.98 18.29 -6.07
CA LEU A 56 15.41 17.46 -7.19
C LEU A 56 15.41 15.96 -6.83
N LYS A 57 15.84 15.60 -5.63
CA LYS A 57 15.77 14.20 -5.16
C LYS A 57 14.34 13.70 -5.02
N SER A 58 13.39 14.55 -4.64
CA SER A 58 11.98 14.15 -4.58
C SER A 58 11.42 13.93 -5.99
N LEU A 59 11.75 14.80 -6.95
CA LEU A 59 11.26 14.73 -8.33
C LEU A 59 11.79 13.52 -9.12
N ILE A 60 13.04 13.10 -8.87
CA ILE A 60 13.70 12.03 -9.64
C ILE A 60 13.42 10.62 -9.06
N ARG A 61 12.74 10.52 -7.91
CA ARG A 61 12.44 9.21 -7.32
C ARG A 61 11.45 8.45 -8.21
N LYS A 62 11.88 7.31 -8.77
CA LYS A 62 11.01 6.39 -9.53
C LYS A 62 9.82 5.99 -8.64
N GLY A 63 8.62 6.46 -8.98
CA GLY A 63 7.39 6.24 -8.22
C GLY A 63 6.59 7.49 -7.88
N ASN A 64 7.08 8.70 -8.17
CA ASN A 64 6.23 9.90 -8.12
C ASN A 64 5.30 9.92 -9.32
N SER A 65 4.09 9.39 -9.17
CA SER A 65 2.97 9.88 -9.97
C SER A 65 2.79 11.37 -9.68
N VAL A 66 2.43 12.15 -10.70
CA VAL A 66 1.93 13.49 -10.48
C VAL A 66 0.82 13.37 -9.45
N VAL A 67 1.03 13.90 -8.24
CA VAL A 67 -0.03 14.02 -7.25
C VAL A 67 -1.03 14.98 -7.88
N THR A 68 -2.05 14.43 -8.53
CA THR A 68 -3.17 15.22 -8.99
C THR A 68 -3.80 15.82 -7.75
N LEU A 69 -4.04 17.13 -7.79
CA LEU A 69 -4.80 17.80 -6.75
C LEU A 69 -6.15 17.08 -6.65
N GLN A 70 -6.38 16.40 -5.53
CA GLN A 70 -7.63 15.68 -5.22
C GLN A 70 -8.72 16.70 -4.86
N ILE A 71 -8.98 17.65 -5.75
CA ILE A 71 -10.00 18.69 -5.57
C ILE A 71 -11.31 18.13 -6.13
N LYS A 72 -12.32 18.05 -5.28
CA LYS A 72 -13.67 17.71 -5.71
C LYS A 72 -14.33 18.96 -6.29
N LEU A 73 -15.23 18.80 -7.27
CA LEU A 73 -16.00 19.91 -7.83
C LEU A 73 -16.76 20.69 -6.73
N ASP A 74 -17.21 19.98 -5.71
CA ASP A 74 -17.87 20.57 -4.53
C ASP A 74 -16.98 21.55 -3.77
N ASP A 75 -15.66 21.34 -3.74
CA ASP A 75 -14.71 22.26 -3.08
C ASP A 75 -14.47 23.52 -3.91
N LEU A 76 -14.57 23.42 -5.25
CA LEU A 76 -14.50 24.58 -6.14
C LEU A 76 -15.77 25.44 -6.04
N LEU A 77 -16.93 24.80 -5.99
CA LEU A 77 -18.22 25.49 -5.90
C LEU A 77 -18.43 26.17 -4.54
N ASN A 78 -17.88 25.62 -3.46
CA ASN A 78 -18.02 26.16 -2.11
C ASN A 78 -16.80 26.96 -1.63
N ALA A 79 -15.89 27.36 -2.54
CA ALA A 79 -14.66 28.08 -2.19
C ALA A 79 -14.91 29.43 -1.48
N GLU A 80 -16.05 30.07 -1.74
CA GLU A 80 -16.45 31.31 -1.05
C GLU A 80 -16.96 31.08 0.38
N LYS A 81 -17.52 29.90 0.65
CA LYS A 81 -18.08 29.52 1.96
C LYS A 81 -17.02 28.87 2.86
N ASN A 82 -16.25 27.95 2.31
CA ASN A 82 -15.26 27.13 3.04
C ASN A 82 -13.87 27.79 3.08
N GLY A 83 -13.70 28.91 2.38
CA GLY A 83 -12.42 29.56 2.19
C GLY A 83 -11.59 28.95 1.06
N LYS A 84 -10.68 29.75 0.52
CA LYS A 84 -9.78 29.34 -0.56
C LYS A 84 -8.72 28.40 0.00
N TRP A 85 -8.70 27.16 -0.47
CA TRP A 85 -7.84 26.09 0.05
C TRP A 85 -6.33 26.34 -0.10
N TRP A 86 -5.94 27.22 -1.03
CA TRP A 86 -4.55 27.60 -1.29
C TRP A 86 -4.06 28.80 -0.47
N LEU A 87 -4.93 29.42 0.34
CA LEU A 87 -4.53 30.45 1.30
C LEU A 87 -4.46 29.84 2.71
N VAL A 88 -3.27 29.84 3.28
CA VAL A 88 -3.04 29.36 4.65
C VAL A 88 -3.75 30.31 5.62
N GLY A 89 -4.73 29.79 6.37
CA GLY A 89 -5.51 30.54 7.36
C GLY A 89 -6.90 31.00 6.93
N SER A 90 -7.28 30.87 5.65
CA SER A 90 -8.63 31.27 5.19
C SER A 90 -9.72 30.22 5.35
N ALA A 91 -9.39 29.00 5.80
CA ALA A 91 -10.36 27.92 6.03
C ALA A 91 -11.27 28.13 7.26
N TRP A 92 -11.22 29.32 7.89
CA TRP A 92 -11.82 29.61 9.18
C TRP A 92 -12.76 30.81 9.07
N LYS A 93 -13.91 30.62 8.40
CA LYS A 93 -15.05 31.53 8.51
C LYS A 93 -16.33 30.74 8.73
N ASN A 94 -16.49 30.34 9.99
CA ASN A 94 -17.67 29.94 10.75
C ASN A 94 -18.56 28.77 10.30
N GLU A 95 -18.81 27.94 11.33
CA GLU A 95 -20.04 27.22 11.65
C GLU A 95 -20.61 26.24 10.61
N GLY A 96 -20.26 24.97 10.83
CA GLY A 96 -21.26 23.91 10.69
C GLY A 96 -21.27 23.10 9.40
N VAL A 97 -20.19 23.02 8.62
CA VAL A 97 -20.11 21.98 7.57
C VAL A 97 -18.67 21.47 7.36
N THR A 98 -18.04 20.96 8.42
CA THR A 98 -17.31 19.71 8.18
C THR A 98 -18.37 18.70 7.80
N LYS A 99 -18.58 18.44 6.51
CA LYS A 99 -18.93 17.08 6.09
C LYS A 99 -17.75 16.21 6.52
N LYS A 100 -17.65 15.90 7.83
CA LYS A 100 -17.46 14.52 8.21
C LYS A 100 -18.43 13.80 7.28
N VAL A 101 -17.93 12.91 6.43
CA VAL A 101 -18.79 11.81 6.03
C VAL A 101 -19.30 11.31 7.36
N GLU A 102 -20.54 11.66 7.71
CA GLU A 102 -21.20 11.08 8.85
C GLU A 102 -21.21 9.61 8.45
N GLU A 103 -20.22 8.88 8.95
CA GLU A 103 -20.33 7.45 9.06
C GLU A 103 -21.52 7.27 9.97
N LYS A 104 -22.71 7.22 9.34
CA LYS A 104 -23.93 6.82 10.02
C LYS A 104 -23.55 5.62 10.87
N PRO A 105 -23.92 5.63 12.17
CA PRO A 105 -23.52 4.57 13.08
C PRO A 105 -23.82 3.22 12.43
N LEU A 106 -22.96 2.21 12.60
CA LEU A 106 -23.13 0.90 11.95
C LEU A 106 -24.55 0.31 12.11
N GLN A 107 -25.24 0.68 13.19
CA GLN A 107 -26.62 0.33 13.52
C GLN A 107 -27.67 0.88 12.54
N GLU A 108 -27.39 1.99 11.84
CA GLU A 108 -28.28 2.53 10.81
C GLU A 108 -28.02 1.91 9.42
N LYS A 109 -26.82 1.40 9.17
CA LYS A 109 -26.44 0.81 7.87
C LYS A 109 -26.80 -0.68 7.76
N TYR A 110 -26.83 -1.39 8.89
CA TYR A 110 -26.98 -2.84 8.92
C TYR A 110 -28.01 -3.29 9.97
N SER A 111 -28.68 -4.40 9.72
CA SER A 111 -29.66 -4.95 10.66
C SER A 111 -29.00 -5.35 12.00
N ALA A 112 -29.72 -5.16 13.11
CA ALA A 112 -29.22 -5.52 14.44
C ALA A 112 -28.77 -6.99 14.54
N LYS A 113 -29.52 -7.89 13.88
CA LYS A 113 -29.19 -9.32 13.80
C LYS A 113 -27.82 -9.56 13.13
N LEU A 114 -27.48 -8.81 12.10
CA LEU A 114 -26.20 -8.97 11.41
C LEU A 114 -25.04 -8.48 12.28
N LEU A 115 -25.23 -7.40 13.03
CA LEU A 115 -24.22 -6.89 13.97
C LEU A 115 -23.99 -7.86 15.14
N GLU A 116 -25.04 -8.54 15.61
CA GLU A 116 -24.89 -9.61 16.61
C GLU A 116 -24.14 -10.82 16.06
N LEU A 117 -24.39 -11.22 14.82
CA LEU A 117 -23.64 -12.28 14.15
C LEU A 117 -22.16 -11.92 14.01
N ALA A 118 -21.86 -10.67 13.64
CA ALA A 118 -20.48 -10.18 13.56
C ALA A 118 -19.76 -10.30 14.92
N LYS A 119 -20.45 -9.94 16.02
CA LYS A 119 -19.91 -10.10 17.38
C LYS A 119 -19.69 -11.58 17.74
N LYS A 120 -20.61 -12.47 17.39
CA LYS A 120 -20.45 -13.93 17.59
C LYS A 120 -19.25 -14.48 16.82
N GLN A 121 -18.98 -13.94 15.63
CA GLN A 121 -17.82 -14.27 14.81
C GLN A 121 -16.52 -13.57 15.25
N ARG A 122 -16.47 -13.00 16.47
CA ARG A 122 -15.30 -12.33 17.07
C ARG A 122 -14.77 -11.14 16.26
N MET A 123 -15.65 -10.44 15.54
CA MET A 123 -15.31 -9.17 14.87
C MET A 123 -15.27 -8.04 15.90
N ASN A 124 -14.13 -7.90 16.57
CA ASN A 124 -13.99 -6.96 17.70
C ASN A 124 -13.92 -5.50 17.24
N THR A 125 -13.27 -5.22 16.11
CA THR A 125 -13.10 -3.85 15.59
C THR A 125 -14.28 -3.44 14.71
N ASP A 126 -14.58 -2.13 14.66
CA ASP A 126 -15.65 -1.61 13.79
C ASP A 126 -15.35 -1.89 12.32
N ASN A 127 -14.08 -1.82 11.91
CA ASN A 127 -13.65 -2.18 10.57
C ASN A 127 -13.96 -3.64 10.25
N ARG A 128 -13.63 -4.59 11.15
CA ARG A 128 -13.95 -6.01 10.94
C ARG A 128 -15.45 -6.26 10.89
N ARG A 129 -16.24 -5.54 11.70
CA ARG A 129 -17.71 -5.61 11.66
C ARG A 129 -18.26 -5.08 10.34
N ASN A 130 -17.77 -3.95 9.85
CA ASN A 130 -18.14 -3.40 8.54
C ASN A 130 -17.79 -4.37 7.40
N LEU A 131 -16.57 -4.92 7.40
CA LEU A 131 -16.13 -5.90 6.40
C LEU A 131 -17.03 -7.13 6.39
N PHE A 132 -17.32 -7.69 7.58
CA PHE A 132 -18.25 -8.81 7.71
C PHE A 132 -19.64 -8.46 7.18
N CYS A 133 -20.18 -7.30 7.56
CA CYS A 133 -21.49 -6.86 7.12
C CYS A 133 -21.57 -6.69 5.60
N ILE A 134 -20.54 -6.09 4.97
CA ILE A 134 -20.47 -5.97 3.51
C ILE A 134 -20.47 -7.36 2.87
N LEU A 135 -19.61 -8.27 3.33
CA LEU A 135 -19.51 -9.61 2.75
C LEU A 135 -20.82 -10.39 2.80
N MET A 136 -21.61 -10.21 3.86
CA MET A 136 -22.90 -10.89 4.07
C MET A 136 -24.09 -10.19 3.38
N THR A 137 -23.96 -8.91 3.01
CA THR A 137 -25.07 -8.12 2.41
C THR A 137 -24.86 -7.82 0.93
N ALA A 138 -23.68 -8.10 0.39
CA ALA A 138 -23.43 -7.95 -1.03
C ALA A 138 -24.29 -8.91 -1.86
N GLU A 139 -24.72 -8.44 -3.04
CA GLU A 139 -25.54 -9.22 -3.96
C GLU A 139 -24.67 -10.20 -4.78
N ASP A 140 -23.53 -9.72 -5.26
CA ASP A 140 -22.57 -10.49 -6.04
C ASP A 140 -21.11 -10.15 -5.65
N TYR A 141 -20.16 -10.86 -6.25
CA TYR A 141 -18.74 -10.67 -5.95
C TYR A 141 -18.22 -9.28 -6.36
N HIS A 142 -18.81 -8.67 -7.39
CA HIS A 142 -18.38 -7.38 -7.89
C HIS A 142 -18.85 -6.24 -6.98
N ASP A 143 -20.11 -6.27 -6.55
CA ASP A 143 -20.69 -5.37 -5.55
C ASP A 143 -19.94 -5.47 -4.21
N ALA A 144 -19.61 -6.69 -3.78
CA ALA A 144 -18.77 -6.90 -2.60
C ALA A 144 -17.42 -6.21 -2.75
N PHE A 145 -16.73 -6.44 -3.87
CA PHE A 145 -15.43 -5.85 -4.16
C PHE A 145 -15.48 -4.32 -4.17
N GLU A 146 -16.44 -3.70 -4.86
CA GLU A 146 -16.59 -2.25 -4.89
C GLU A 146 -16.86 -1.67 -3.49
N LYS A 147 -17.76 -2.30 -2.72
CA LYS A 147 -18.08 -1.87 -1.35
C LYS A 147 -16.87 -1.98 -0.42
N LEU A 148 -16.08 -3.05 -0.55
CA LEU A 148 -14.84 -3.24 0.22
C LEU A 148 -13.81 -2.14 -0.09
N LEU A 149 -13.63 -1.77 -1.36
CA LEU A 149 -12.72 -0.69 -1.75
C LEU A 149 -13.23 0.70 -1.31
N ARG A 150 -14.55 0.93 -1.36
CA ARG A 150 -15.17 2.18 -0.92
C ARG A 150 -14.98 2.47 0.58
N LEU A 151 -14.70 1.46 1.41
CA LEU A 151 -14.33 1.70 2.81
C LEU A 151 -13.04 2.53 2.95
N GLY A 152 -12.19 2.56 1.92
CA GLY A 152 -11.00 3.42 1.91
C GLY A 152 -10.02 3.13 3.06
N LEU A 153 -9.95 1.87 3.51
CA LEU A 153 -9.02 1.43 4.54
C LEU A 153 -7.58 1.65 4.07
N LYS A 154 -6.71 2.11 4.98
CA LYS A 154 -5.31 2.42 4.65
C LYS A 154 -4.34 1.70 5.57
N GLY A 155 -3.21 1.29 5.00
CA GLY A 155 -2.08 0.76 5.75
C GLY A 155 -2.38 -0.58 6.40
N GLN A 156 -2.27 -0.66 7.74
CA GLN A 156 -2.48 -1.93 8.45
C GLN A 156 -3.94 -2.40 8.42
N GLN A 157 -4.90 -1.48 8.35
CA GLN A 157 -6.33 -1.83 8.35
C GLN A 157 -6.76 -2.52 7.05
N GLU A 158 -6.10 -2.20 5.94
CA GLU A 158 -6.35 -2.83 4.63
C GLU A 158 -6.04 -4.33 4.66
N ARG A 159 -5.07 -4.74 5.49
CA ARG A 159 -4.73 -6.15 5.67
C ARG A 159 -5.85 -6.98 6.31
N GLU A 160 -6.79 -6.32 6.98
CA GLU A 160 -7.94 -6.99 7.57
C GLU A 160 -8.91 -7.51 6.50
N ILE A 161 -8.91 -6.96 5.28
CA ILE A 161 -9.84 -7.36 4.23
C ILE A 161 -9.67 -8.85 3.89
N PRO A 162 -8.48 -9.34 3.45
CA PRO A 162 -8.33 -10.76 3.13
C PRO A 162 -8.43 -11.66 4.37
N LEU A 163 -8.00 -11.16 5.54
CA LEU A 163 -8.08 -11.91 6.81
C LEU A 163 -9.53 -12.20 7.22
N VAL A 164 -10.42 -11.21 7.12
CA VAL A 164 -11.85 -11.36 7.40
C VAL A 164 -12.50 -12.29 6.38
N ILE A 165 -12.15 -12.17 5.09
CA ILE A 165 -12.68 -13.06 4.05
C ILE A 165 -12.34 -14.53 4.35
N VAL A 166 -11.07 -14.82 4.65
CA VAL A 166 -10.63 -16.19 5.00
C VAL A 166 -11.31 -16.68 6.28
N HIS A 167 -11.49 -15.80 7.27
CA HIS A 167 -12.23 -16.15 8.48
C HIS A 167 -13.69 -16.53 8.18
N CYS A 168 -14.41 -15.70 7.42
CA CYS A 168 -15.79 -15.97 7.02
C CYS A 168 -15.92 -17.26 6.22
N LEU A 169 -15.04 -17.45 5.24
CA LEU A 169 -14.98 -18.66 4.41
C LEU A 169 -14.91 -19.93 5.26
N LEU A 170 -14.05 -19.98 6.29
CA LEU A 170 -13.88 -21.17 7.13
C LEU A 170 -15.06 -21.41 8.10
N GLN A 171 -16.01 -20.49 8.20
CA GLN A 171 -17.22 -20.64 9.02
C GLN A 171 -18.44 -21.07 8.20
N GLU A 172 -18.31 -21.13 6.88
CA GLU A 172 -19.34 -21.64 6.00
C GLU A 172 -19.50 -23.16 6.14
N LYS A 173 -20.72 -23.65 5.93
CA LYS A 173 -20.98 -25.10 5.93
C LYS A 173 -20.38 -25.79 4.71
N ASN A 174 -20.51 -25.14 3.55
CA ASN A 174 -20.07 -25.64 2.25
C ASN A 174 -19.17 -24.59 1.60
N PHE A 175 -18.27 -25.02 0.73
CA PHE A 175 -17.44 -24.11 -0.04
C PHE A 175 -18.30 -23.21 -0.95
N ASN A 176 -18.20 -21.90 -0.75
CA ASN A 176 -18.86 -20.90 -1.59
C ASN A 176 -17.84 -20.22 -2.52
N PRO A 177 -17.95 -20.40 -3.86
CA PRO A 177 -17.04 -19.78 -4.84
C PRO A 177 -16.99 -18.25 -4.79
N TYR A 178 -18.04 -17.60 -4.27
CA TYR A 178 -18.11 -16.15 -4.10
C TYR A 178 -16.85 -15.56 -3.44
N TYR A 179 -16.38 -16.15 -2.34
CA TYR A 179 -15.21 -15.62 -1.63
C TYR A 179 -13.92 -15.72 -2.44
N ALA A 180 -13.78 -16.77 -3.26
CA ALA A 180 -12.62 -16.92 -4.14
C ALA A 180 -12.63 -15.86 -5.25
N LEU A 181 -13.79 -15.57 -5.84
CA LEU A 181 -13.93 -14.51 -6.84
C LEU A 181 -13.65 -13.11 -6.28
N VAL A 182 -14.13 -12.81 -5.06
CA VAL A 182 -13.81 -11.54 -4.40
C VAL A 182 -12.30 -11.42 -4.16
N CYS A 183 -11.66 -12.48 -3.65
CA CYS A 183 -10.22 -12.49 -3.44
C CYS A 183 -9.41 -12.37 -4.75
N ASP A 184 -9.90 -12.96 -5.84
CA ASP A 184 -9.28 -12.83 -7.15
C ASP A 184 -9.27 -11.36 -7.62
N GLN A 185 -10.41 -10.69 -7.56
CA GLN A 185 -10.51 -9.26 -7.90
C GLN A 185 -9.63 -8.39 -6.98
N LEU A 186 -9.54 -8.71 -5.69
CA LEU A 186 -8.64 -8.02 -4.76
C LEU A 186 -7.16 -8.25 -5.11
N CYS A 187 -6.78 -9.46 -5.54
CA CYS A 187 -5.41 -9.75 -5.96
C CYS A 187 -5.04 -9.03 -7.27
N LEU A 188 -6.00 -8.88 -8.18
CA LEU A 188 -5.83 -8.13 -9.44
C LEU A 188 -5.71 -6.62 -9.21
N SER A 189 -6.36 -6.08 -8.17
CA SER A 189 -6.37 -4.64 -7.90
C SER A 189 -5.07 -4.13 -7.26
N ASP A 190 -4.54 -4.82 -6.24
CA ASP A 190 -3.26 -4.48 -5.61
C ASP A 190 -2.52 -5.74 -5.11
N ARG A 191 -1.24 -5.84 -5.46
CA ARG A 191 -0.31 -6.88 -5.00
C ARG A 191 -0.21 -6.96 -3.47
N ARG A 192 -0.53 -5.89 -2.74
CA ARG A 192 -0.60 -5.90 -1.26
C ARG A 192 -1.70 -6.83 -0.74
N HIS A 193 -2.86 -6.87 -1.40
CA HIS A 193 -3.93 -7.81 -1.07
C HIS A 193 -3.49 -9.24 -1.34
N GLN A 194 -2.82 -9.47 -2.48
CA GLN A 194 -2.25 -10.77 -2.83
C GLN A 194 -1.27 -11.26 -1.75
N MET A 195 -0.33 -10.43 -1.32
CA MET A 195 0.63 -10.78 -0.27
C MET A 195 -0.07 -11.05 1.07
N THR A 196 -1.04 -10.23 1.44
CA THR A 196 -1.79 -10.42 2.70
C THR A 196 -2.59 -11.72 2.67
N LEU A 197 -3.21 -12.05 1.53
CA LEU A 197 -3.92 -13.31 1.34
C LEU A 197 -2.98 -14.52 1.46
N GLN A 198 -1.78 -14.44 0.89
CA GLN A 198 -0.75 -15.48 1.07
C GLN A 198 -0.38 -15.66 2.54
N CYS A 199 -0.12 -14.57 3.27
CA CYS A 199 0.16 -14.64 4.71
C CYS A 199 -1.00 -15.26 5.49
N ALA A 200 -2.24 -14.86 5.18
CA ALA A 200 -3.44 -15.41 5.81
C ALA A 200 -3.58 -16.92 5.59
N LEU A 201 -3.27 -17.40 4.39
CA LEU A 201 -3.28 -18.83 4.08
C LEU A 201 -2.14 -19.57 4.80
N TRP A 202 -0.95 -19.00 4.85
CA TRP A 202 0.17 -19.57 5.58
C TRP A 202 -0.10 -19.72 7.08
N ASP A 203 -0.77 -18.74 7.68
CA ASP A 203 -1.22 -18.85 9.08
C ASP A 203 -2.17 -20.04 9.25
N ARG A 204 -3.06 -20.28 8.29
CA ARG A 204 -3.96 -21.45 8.31
C ARG A 204 -3.26 -22.76 8.03
N PHE A 205 -2.20 -22.77 7.22
CA PHE A 205 -1.39 -23.96 6.97
C PHE A 205 -0.62 -24.39 8.21
N ARG A 206 -0.04 -23.42 8.94
CA ARG A 206 0.64 -23.69 10.22
C ARG A 206 -0.31 -24.21 11.30
N ASP A 207 -1.57 -23.77 11.28
CA ASP A 207 -2.57 -24.12 12.29
C ASP A 207 -3.63 -25.12 11.78
N LEU A 208 -3.29 -25.98 10.80
CA LEU A 208 -4.26 -26.96 10.26
C LEU A 208 -4.80 -27.94 11.30
N GLN A 209 -4.03 -28.22 12.35
CA GLN A 209 -4.42 -29.16 13.40
C GLN A 209 -5.60 -28.63 14.24
N SER A 210 -5.77 -27.31 14.33
CA SER A 210 -6.91 -26.69 15.02
C SER A 210 -8.20 -26.70 14.18
N LEU A 211 -8.07 -26.91 12.86
CA LEU A 211 -9.18 -26.91 11.92
C LEU A 211 -9.87 -28.27 11.86
N SER A 212 -11.19 -28.24 11.75
CA SER A 212 -11.99 -29.43 11.52
C SER A 212 -11.85 -29.93 10.07
N SER A 213 -12.21 -31.20 9.82
CA SER A 213 -12.07 -31.80 8.49
C SER A 213 -12.84 -31.06 7.39
N TYR A 214 -14.01 -30.49 7.70
CA TYR A 214 -14.79 -29.76 6.69
C TYR A 214 -14.13 -28.42 6.35
N GLN A 215 -13.51 -27.76 7.33
CA GLN A 215 -12.78 -26.51 7.12
C GLN A 215 -11.54 -26.71 6.26
N ILE A 216 -10.81 -27.82 6.46
CA ILE A 216 -9.69 -28.19 5.60
C ILE A 216 -10.17 -28.42 4.15
N HIS A 217 -11.34 -29.03 3.98
CA HIS A 217 -11.94 -29.20 2.66
C HIS A 217 -12.31 -27.86 1.99
N ILE A 218 -12.92 -26.95 2.73
CA ILE A 218 -13.24 -25.60 2.24
C ILE A 218 -11.95 -24.86 1.85
N LEU A 219 -10.94 -24.90 2.72
CA LEU A 219 -9.63 -24.29 2.48
C LEU A 219 -8.95 -24.87 1.23
N ALA A 220 -9.04 -26.18 1.05
CA ALA A 220 -8.47 -26.87 -0.12
C ALA A 220 -9.14 -26.44 -1.43
N ARG A 221 -10.47 -26.36 -1.46
CA ARG A 221 -11.22 -25.90 -2.64
C ARG A 221 -10.94 -24.43 -2.94
N PHE A 222 -10.87 -23.60 -1.90
CA PHE A 222 -10.50 -22.20 -2.03
C PHE A 222 -9.10 -22.02 -2.63
N LEU A 223 -8.12 -22.76 -2.11
CA LEU A 223 -6.75 -22.72 -2.62
C LEU A 223 -6.69 -23.18 -4.08
N ALA A 224 -7.38 -24.27 -4.42
CA ALA A 224 -7.45 -24.76 -5.80
C ALA A 224 -8.01 -23.68 -6.75
N GLN A 225 -9.11 -23.02 -6.39
CA GLN A 225 -9.71 -21.99 -7.24
C GLN A 225 -8.77 -20.79 -7.44
N LEU A 226 -8.04 -20.35 -6.41
CA LEU A 226 -7.07 -19.25 -6.53
C LEU A 226 -5.84 -19.62 -7.37
N LEU A 227 -5.41 -20.88 -7.32
CA LEU A 227 -4.32 -21.38 -8.16
C LEU A 227 -4.76 -21.47 -9.62
N ILE A 228 -5.98 -21.98 -9.89
CA ILE A 228 -6.55 -22.07 -11.24
C ILE A 228 -6.76 -20.69 -11.86
N ALA A 229 -7.27 -19.73 -11.09
CA ALA A 229 -7.43 -18.35 -11.53
C ALA A 229 -6.09 -17.63 -11.76
N GLY A 230 -4.99 -18.14 -11.19
CA GLY A 230 -3.67 -17.50 -11.24
C GLY A 230 -3.52 -16.30 -10.31
N SER A 231 -4.50 -16.06 -9.44
CA SER A 231 -4.45 -15.00 -8.42
C SER A 231 -3.33 -15.27 -7.42
N LEU A 232 -3.06 -16.54 -7.12
CA LEU A 232 -1.94 -16.96 -6.29
C LEU A 232 -0.99 -17.90 -7.04
N PRO A 233 0.33 -17.72 -6.89
CA PRO A 233 1.31 -18.66 -7.42
C PRO A 233 1.37 -19.95 -6.59
N ILE A 234 1.82 -21.05 -7.21
CA ILE A 234 2.05 -22.33 -6.52
C ILE A 234 3.06 -22.23 -5.37
N SER A 235 3.89 -21.17 -5.36
CA SER A 235 4.82 -20.88 -4.27
C SER A 235 4.15 -20.65 -2.92
N VAL A 236 2.83 -20.45 -2.87
CA VAL A 236 2.08 -20.42 -1.61
C VAL A 236 2.21 -21.72 -0.82
N LEU A 237 2.47 -22.86 -1.47
CA LEU A 237 2.69 -24.15 -0.80
C LEU A 237 4.10 -24.33 -0.22
N LYS A 238 5.05 -23.41 -0.48
CA LYS A 238 6.45 -23.52 0.00
C LYS A 238 6.59 -23.59 1.53
N VAL A 239 5.59 -23.10 2.26
CA VAL A 239 5.59 -23.12 3.74
C VAL A 239 5.29 -24.52 4.29
N VAL A 240 4.76 -25.43 3.47
CA VAL A 240 4.51 -26.82 3.87
C VAL A 240 5.81 -27.60 3.76
N GLU A 241 6.25 -28.20 4.87
CA GLU A 241 7.42 -29.08 4.89
C GLU A 241 7.05 -30.44 4.29
N PHE A 242 7.48 -30.68 3.04
CA PHE A 242 7.15 -31.91 2.31
C PHE A 242 7.93 -33.14 2.78
N ALA A 243 9.00 -32.97 3.56
CA ALA A 243 9.78 -34.07 4.10
C ALA A 243 9.02 -34.84 5.19
N GLU A 244 8.26 -34.12 6.03
CA GLU A 244 7.50 -34.67 7.15
C GLU A 244 6.06 -34.17 7.10
N LEU A 245 5.22 -34.86 6.31
CA LEU A 245 3.83 -34.46 6.12
C LEU A 245 2.89 -35.08 7.17
N ASP A 246 2.31 -34.24 8.02
CA ASP A 246 1.21 -34.64 8.90
C ASP A 246 -0.04 -35.07 8.12
N LYS A 247 -0.89 -35.90 8.75
CA LYS A 247 -2.20 -36.33 8.21
C LYS A 247 -3.09 -35.16 7.74
N TYR A 248 -2.98 -33.99 8.39
CA TYR A 248 -3.76 -32.79 8.06
C TYR A 248 -3.23 -32.11 6.78
N HIS A 249 -1.90 -31.98 6.67
CA HIS A 249 -1.24 -31.47 5.46
C HIS A 249 -1.50 -32.38 4.27
N ILE A 250 -1.42 -33.70 4.44
CA ILE A 250 -1.75 -34.68 3.39
C ILE A 250 -3.20 -34.51 2.94
N ARG A 251 -4.14 -34.32 3.88
CA ARG A 251 -5.56 -34.12 3.54
C ARG A 251 -5.78 -32.85 2.73
N LEU A 252 -5.18 -31.73 3.15
CA LEU A 252 -5.22 -30.47 2.43
C LEU A 252 -4.69 -30.65 1.00
N LEU A 253 -3.46 -31.15 0.86
CA LEU A 253 -2.77 -31.33 -0.43
C LEU A 253 -3.53 -32.28 -1.36
N ARG A 254 -4.02 -33.40 -0.82
CA ARG A 254 -4.81 -34.36 -1.60
C ARG A 254 -6.09 -33.71 -2.13
N GLN A 255 -6.80 -32.98 -1.29
CA GLN A 255 -8.05 -32.32 -1.68
C GLN A 255 -7.81 -31.16 -2.66
N THR A 256 -6.73 -30.40 -2.50
CA THR A 256 -6.37 -29.33 -3.46
C THR A 256 -6.05 -29.91 -4.82
N ILE A 257 -5.21 -30.96 -4.88
CA ILE A 257 -4.80 -31.58 -6.14
C ILE A 257 -6.00 -32.23 -6.82
N LEU A 258 -6.86 -32.94 -6.08
CA LEU A 258 -8.09 -33.51 -6.64
C LEU A 258 -9.02 -32.42 -7.19
N SER A 259 -9.14 -31.29 -6.50
CA SER A 259 -9.96 -30.17 -6.98
C SER A 259 -9.39 -29.52 -8.24
N ILE A 260 -8.06 -29.48 -8.39
CA ILE A 260 -7.39 -28.98 -9.61
C ILE A 260 -7.51 -30.00 -10.75
N ALA A 261 -7.39 -31.29 -10.45
CA ALA A 261 -7.47 -32.36 -11.45
C ALA A 261 -8.87 -32.52 -12.04
N ASN A 262 -9.90 -32.12 -11.30
CA ASN A 262 -11.28 -32.09 -11.79
C ASN A 262 -11.56 -30.93 -12.76
N GLU A 263 -10.62 -29.99 -12.92
CA GLU A 263 -10.78 -28.89 -13.86
C GLU A 263 -10.61 -29.38 -15.30
N GLU A 264 -11.56 -29.07 -16.18
CA GLU A 264 -11.58 -29.57 -17.57
C GLU A 264 -10.44 -29.02 -18.44
N ASN A 265 -9.88 -27.87 -18.06
CA ASN A 265 -8.89 -27.16 -18.87
C ASN A 265 -7.45 -27.56 -18.49
N ILE A 266 -6.93 -28.55 -19.21
CA ILE A 266 -5.59 -29.11 -19.01
C ILE A 266 -4.48 -28.05 -19.18
N ASP A 267 -4.66 -27.06 -20.06
CA ASP A 267 -3.63 -26.04 -20.31
C ASP A 267 -3.49 -25.07 -19.13
N ARG A 268 -4.61 -24.69 -18.49
CA ARG A 268 -4.56 -23.92 -17.23
C ARG A 268 -3.84 -24.70 -16.14
N VAL A 269 -4.11 -25.99 -16.02
CA VAL A 269 -3.44 -26.85 -15.03
C VAL A 269 -1.93 -26.90 -15.30
N LYS A 270 -1.51 -27.04 -16.56
CA LYS A 270 -0.09 -27.02 -16.93
C LYS A 270 0.57 -25.70 -16.57
N GLU A 271 -0.08 -24.56 -16.82
CA GLU A 271 0.46 -23.24 -16.48
C GLU A 271 0.75 -23.06 -14.98
N ILE A 272 -0.07 -23.66 -14.11
CA ILE A 272 0.13 -23.62 -12.66
C ILE A 272 1.47 -24.24 -12.27
N PHE A 273 1.82 -25.39 -12.87
CA PHE A 273 3.01 -26.16 -12.54
C PHE A 273 4.24 -25.76 -13.36
N LEU A 274 4.08 -25.19 -14.55
CA LEU A 274 5.18 -24.83 -15.45
C LEU A 274 5.70 -23.40 -15.27
N LYS A 275 4.94 -22.50 -14.62
CA LYS A 275 5.45 -21.16 -14.30
C LYS A 275 6.66 -21.29 -13.36
N LYS A 276 7.86 -21.13 -13.91
CA LYS A 276 9.07 -20.87 -13.15
C LYS A 276 8.92 -19.52 -12.47
N TYR A 277 8.72 -19.54 -11.16
CA TYR A 277 8.83 -18.36 -10.33
C TYR A 277 10.29 -18.25 -9.91
N ASP A 278 11.06 -17.49 -10.70
CA ASP A 278 12.43 -17.06 -10.38
C ASP A 278 12.45 -16.14 -9.14
#